data_AF-A0A1I2RAP2-F1
#
_entry.id   AF-A0A1I2RAP2-F1
#
_cell.length_a   1.000
_cell.length_b   1.000
_cell.length_c   1.000
_cell.angle_alpha   90.00
_cell.angle_beta   90.00
_cell.angle_gamma   90.00
#
_symmetry.space_group_name_H-M   'P 1'
#
loop_
_entity.id
_entity.type
_entity.pdbx_description
1 polymer ?
#
loop_
_entity_poly.entity_id
_entity_poly.type
_entity_poly.pdbx_seq_one_letter_code
_entity_poly.pdbx_strand_id
1 'polypeptide(L)'
;MAVAHRFSEWLTEVDNIALSSTVAAPDAQAGYVRAMGVLMRLRPQGLGGAAMCPSREVEVMRSVAAGAFESAALRLLPGDARIMTSTPGPGRHLATVRLRGQHRESTSSGSTFALALIGALALSMVDHYHELSDAL
;
A
#
# COMPACT_ATOMS: atom_id res chain seq x y z
N MET A 1 -5.12 -0.13 -26.73
CA MET A 1 -6.14 0.56 -25.92
C MET A 1 -6.50 -0.15 -24.61
N ALA A 2 -6.69 -1.46 -24.56
CA ALA A 2 -7.11 -2.16 -23.33
C ALA A 2 -6.13 -2.11 -22.12
N VAL A 3 -4.83 -1.99 -22.36
CA VAL A 3 -3.80 -1.96 -21.29
C VAL A 3 -3.80 -0.62 -20.54
N ALA A 4 -3.95 0.50 -21.25
CA ALA A 4 -4.03 1.84 -20.65
C ALA A 4 -5.26 1.97 -19.74
N HIS A 5 -6.39 1.36 -20.13
CA HIS A 5 -7.61 1.38 -19.33
C HIS A 5 -7.46 0.60 -18.02
N ARG A 6 -6.83 -0.58 -18.06
CA ARG A 6 -6.53 -1.37 -16.85
C ARG A 6 -5.55 -0.66 -15.91
N PHE A 7 -4.60 0.10 -16.46
CA PHE A 7 -3.67 0.91 -15.67
C PHE A 7 -4.41 2.03 -14.94
N SER A 8 -5.26 2.80 -15.64
CA SER A 8 -6.02 3.89 -15.03
C SER A 8 -6.96 3.39 -13.93
N GLU A 9 -7.65 2.27 -14.16
CA GLU A 9 -8.51 1.64 -13.15
C GLU A 9 -7.70 1.22 -11.92
N TRP A 10 -6.56 0.56 -12.12
CA TRP A 10 -5.68 0.17 -11.03
C TRP A 10 -5.21 1.38 -10.21
N LEU A 11 -4.78 2.46 -10.88
CA LEU A 11 -4.32 3.67 -10.20
C LEU A 11 -5.45 4.34 -9.41
N THR A 12 -6.66 4.42 -9.98
CA THR A 12 -7.85 4.93 -9.28
C THR A 12 -8.18 4.11 -8.03
N GLU A 13 -8.11 2.78 -8.10
CA GLU A 13 -8.35 1.93 -6.93
C GLU A 13 -7.29 2.09 -5.85
N VAL A 14 -6.01 2.24 -6.23
CA VAL A 14 -4.93 2.53 -5.28
C VAL A 14 -5.13 3.89 -4.62
N ASP A 15 -5.49 4.92 -5.38
CA ASP A 15 -5.76 6.27 -4.85
C ASP A 15 -6.96 6.28 -3.90
N ASN A 16 -8.03 5.55 -4.27
CA ASN A 16 -9.19 5.36 -3.39
C ASN A 16 -8.79 4.72 -2.06
N ILE A 17 -7.93 3.70 -2.08
CA ILE A 17 -7.38 3.09 -0.84
C ILE A 17 -6.56 4.11 -0.04
N ALA A 18 -5.70 4.88 -0.69
CA ALA A 18 -4.87 5.90 -0.05
C ALA A 18 -5.73 6.90 0.74
N LEU A 19 -6.79 7.41 0.12
CA LEU A 19 -7.70 8.39 0.73
C LEU A 19 -8.55 7.77 1.84
N SER A 20 -9.24 6.67 1.54
CA SER A 20 -10.27 6.10 2.43
C SER A 20 -9.69 5.37 3.65
N SER A 21 -8.47 4.82 3.55
CA SER A 21 -7.80 4.16 4.69
C SER A 21 -7.49 5.10 5.86
N THR A 22 -7.34 6.40 5.60
CA THR A 22 -6.98 7.39 6.65
C THR A 22 -8.06 7.59 7.70
N VAL A 23 -9.33 7.48 7.28
CA VAL A 23 -10.52 7.68 8.10
C VAL A 23 -11.25 6.37 8.41
N ALA A 24 -10.69 5.25 7.96
CA ALA A 24 -11.27 3.94 8.18
C ALA A 24 -11.26 3.53 9.66
N ALA A 25 -12.33 2.86 10.07
CA ALA A 25 -12.43 2.27 11.40
C ALA A 25 -11.54 1.01 11.52
N PRO A 26 -11.11 0.64 12.75
CA PRO A 26 -10.20 -0.49 12.96
C PRO A 26 -10.69 -1.85 12.44
N ASP A 27 -12.00 -2.07 12.39
CA ASP A 27 -12.64 -3.28 11.87
C ASP A 27 -12.50 -3.42 10.34
N ALA A 28 -12.35 -2.31 9.63
CA ALA A 28 -12.18 -2.30 8.17
C ALA A 28 -10.78 -2.74 7.71
N GLN A 29 -9.77 -2.79 8.60
CA GLN A 29 -8.37 -3.04 8.21
C GLN A 29 -8.16 -4.36 7.45
N ALA A 30 -8.93 -5.39 7.76
CA ALA A 30 -8.89 -6.66 7.03
C ALA A 30 -9.27 -6.48 5.55
N GLY A 31 -10.28 -5.66 5.26
CA GLY A 31 -10.71 -5.34 3.91
C GLY A 31 -9.63 -4.60 3.12
N TYR A 32 -9.05 -3.56 3.73
CA TYR A 32 -7.98 -2.77 3.11
C TYR A 32 -6.72 -3.58 2.82
N VAL A 33 -6.27 -4.41 3.77
CA VAL A 33 -5.10 -5.27 3.55
C VAL A 33 -5.34 -6.26 2.42
N ARG A 34 -6.54 -6.86 2.32
CA ARG A 34 -6.87 -7.77 1.23
C ARG A 34 -6.94 -7.05 -0.12
N ALA A 35 -7.64 -5.92 -0.18
CA ALA A 35 -7.77 -5.12 -1.39
C ALA A 35 -6.39 -4.69 -1.92
N MET A 36 -5.54 -4.18 -1.03
CA MET A 36 -4.18 -3.79 -1.39
C MET A 36 -3.33 -4.99 -1.83
N GLY A 37 -3.49 -6.17 -1.22
CA GLY A 37 -2.85 -7.41 -1.69
C GLY A 37 -3.18 -7.75 -3.13
N VAL A 38 -4.46 -7.65 -3.51
CA VAL A 38 -4.91 -7.88 -4.89
C VAL A 38 -4.28 -6.83 -5.83
N LEU A 39 -4.30 -5.55 -5.47
CA LEU A 39 -3.71 -4.49 -6.27
C LEU A 39 -2.20 -4.64 -6.43
N MET A 40 -1.49 -5.07 -5.38
CA MET A 40 -0.05 -5.33 -5.41
C MET A 40 0.30 -6.50 -6.34
N ARG A 41 -0.56 -7.51 -6.44
CA ARG A 41 -0.41 -8.61 -7.41
C ARG A 41 -0.67 -8.15 -8.84
N LEU A 42 -1.66 -7.30 -9.05
CA LEU A 42 -2.06 -6.77 -10.36
C LEU A 42 -1.23 -5.56 -10.80
N ARG A 43 -0.24 -5.17 -10.00
CA ARG A 43 0.53 -3.95 -10.19
C ARG A 43 1.18 -3.90 -11.58
N PRO A 44 1.01 -2.80 -12.33
CA PRO A 44 1.69 -2.57 -13.60
C PRO A 44 3.22 -2.66 -13.50
N GLN A 45 3.87 -3.12 -14.57
CA GLN A 45 5.33 -3.14 -14.66
C GLN A 45 5.89 -1.71 -14.77
N GLY A 46 7.12 -1.50 -14.29
CA GLY A 46 7.81 -0.20 -14.36
C GLY A 46 7.61 0.68 -13.12
N LEU A 47 6.63 0.38 -12.27
CA LEU A 47 6.53 0.99 -10.94
C LEU A 47 7.50 0.29 -9.98
N GLY A 48 8.33 1.08 -9.28
CA GLY A 48 9.38 0.66 -8.37
C GLY A 48 9.00 -0.38 -7.32
N GLY A 49 10.01 -1.12 -6.86
CA GLY A 49 9.87 -2.27 -5.98
C GLY A 49 9.58 -3.59 -6.71
N ALA A 50 9.83 -4.73 -6.07
CA ALA A 50 9.53 -6.04 -6.63
C ALA A 50 8.01 -6.33 -6.68
N ALA A 51 7.55 -6.96 -7.76
CA ALA A 51 6.16 -7.42 -7.86
C ALA A 51 5.87 -8.50 -6.80
N MET A 52 4.63 -8.54 -6.32
CA MET A 52 4.21 -9.53 -5.35
C MET A 52 4.16 -10.92 -5.99
N CYS A 53 4.89 -11.88 -5.44
CA CYS A 53 4.77 -13.28 -5.86
C CYS A 53 3.50 -13.93 -5.26
N PRO A 54 2.90 -14.93 -5.94
CA PRO A 54 1.67 -15.57 -5.46
C PRO A 54 1.79 -16.20 -4.06
N SER A 55 2.94 -16.78 -3.72
CA SER A 55 3.16 -17.37 -2.38
C SER A 55 3.07 -16.32 -1.27
N ARG A 56 3.56 -15.10 -1.53
CA ARG A 56 3.50 -13.99 -0.56
C ARG A 56 2.08 -13.47 -0.38
N GLU A 57 1.27 -13.44 -1.43
CA GLU A 57 -0.16 -13.11 -1.32
C GLU A 57 -0.88 -14.14 -0.42
N VAL A 58 -0.62 -15.44 -0.58
CA VAL A 58 -1.20 -16.49 0.27
C VAL A 58 -0.83 -16.27 1.75
N GLU A 59 0.42 -15.90 2.04
CA GLU A 59 0.86 -15.60 3.41
C GLU A 59 0.19 -14.35 4.00
N VAL A 60 -0.03 -13.32 3.18
CA VAL A 60 -0.82 -12.14 3.57
C VAL A 60 -2.23 -12.57 3.94
N MET A 61 -2.91 -13.34 3.09
CA MET A 61 -4.27 -13.81 3.35
C MET A 61 -4.37 -14.68 4.60
N ARG A 62 -3.38 -15.55 4.83
CA ARG A 62 -3.27 -16.35 6.06
C ARG A 62 -3.12 -15.47 7.29
N SER A 63 -2.29 -14.43 7.20
CA SER A 63 -2.09 -13.48 8.30
C SER A 63 -3.37 -12.70 8.60
N VAL A 64 -4.11 -12.26 7.57
CA VAL A 64 -5.42 -11.61 7.74
C VAL A 64 -6.44 -12.56 8.37
N ALA A 65 -6.49 -13.82 7.95
CA ALA A 65 -7.39 -14.82 8.53
C ALA A 65 -7.10 -15.10 10.02
N ALA A 66 -5.83 -14.98 10.42
CA ALA A 66 -5.40 -15.11 11.81
C ALA A 66 -5.55 -13.81 12.65
N GLY A 67 -6.08 -12.73 12.06
CA GLY A 67 -6.17 -11.42 12.74
C GLY A 67 -4.84 -10.67 12.86
N ALA A 68 -3.77 -11.17 12.24
CA ALA A 68 -2.42 -10.59 12.30
C ALA A 68 -2.24 -9.49 11.23
N PHE A 69 -3.05 -8.43 11.31
CA PHE A 69 -3.15 -7.41 10.25
C PHE A 69 -1.88 -6.59 10.04
N GLU A 70 -1.14 -6.27 11.11
CA GLU A 70 0.13 -5.55 11.00
C GLU A 70 1.17 -6.38 10.24
N SER A 71 1.27 -7.64 10.61
CA SER A 71 2.09 -8.66 9.94
C SER A 71 1.69 -8.84 8.48
N ALA A 72 0.39 -8.79 8.17
CA ALA A 72 -0.12 -8.86 6.82
C ALA A 72 0.25 -7.60 6.01
N ALA A 73 0.08 -6.41 6.58
CA ALA A 73 0.41 -5.14 5.93
C ALA A 73 1.91 -5.01 5.65
N LEU A 74 2.79 -5.40 6.59
CA LEU A 74 4.24 -5.44 6.37
C LEU A 74 4.63 -6.40 5.25
N ARG A 75 3.93 -7.52 5.12
CA ARG A 75 4.14 -8.48 4.03
C ARG A 75 3.72 -7.93 2.66
N LEU A 76 2.97 -6.83 2.57
CA LEU A 76 2.66 -6.21 1.29
C LEU A 76 3.82 -5.38 0.71
N LEU A 77 4.74 -4.91 1.57
CA LEU A 77 5.83 -4.03 1.15
C LEU A 77 6.82 -4.74 0.22
N PRO A 78 7.23 -4.14 -0.91
CA PRO A 78 8.37 -4.65 -1.67
C PRO A 78 9.62 -4.81 -0.78
N GLY A 79 10.46 -5.83 -1.03
CA GLY A 79 11.59 -6.15 -0.16
C GLY A 79 12.67 -5.05 -0.08
N ASP A 80 12.62 -4.10 -1.01
CA ASP A 80 13.48 -2.92 -1.12
C ASP A 80 12.78 -1.62 -0.68
N ALA A 81 11.56 -1.71 -0.15
CA ALA A 81 10.87 -0.56 0.41
C ALA A 81 11.51 -0.14 1.75
N ARG A 82 11.60 1.16 1.98
CA ARG A 82 11.97 1.74 3.26
C ARG A 82 10.72 2.19 3.98
N ILE A 83 10.68 1.92 5.28
CA ILE A 83 9.57 2.29 6.13
C ILE A 83 10.03 3.00 7.38
N MET A 84 9.23 3.96 7.81
CA MET A 84 9.31 4.58 9.12
C MET A 84 7.89 4.63 9.69
N THR A 85 7.75 4.31 10.97
CA THR A 85 6.43 4.25 11.62
C THR A 85 6.51 4.96 12.95
N SER A 86 5.47 5.71 13.31
CA SER A 86 5.37 6.38 14.60
C SER A 86 3.96 6.32 15.17
N THR A 87 3.88 6.42 16.50
CA THR A 87 2.61 6.35 17.24
C THR A 87 2.50 7.61 18.10
N PRO A 88 1.99 8.74 17.53
CA PRO A 88 1.97 10.03 18.22
C PRO A 88 1.02 10.07 19.43
N GLY A 89 0.13 9.09 19.57
CA GLY A 89 -0.79 8.99 20.69
C GLY A 89 -1.74 7.79 20.55
N PRO A 90 -2.63 7.57 21.53
CA PRO A 90 -3.59 6.48 21.50
C PRO A 90 -4.48 6.53 20.26
N GLY A 91 -4.64 5.39 19.57
CA GLY A 91 -5.55 5.25 18.42
C GLY A 91 -5.11 6.01 17.17
N ARG A 92 -3.87 6.51 17.10
CA ARG A 92 -3.32 7.16 15.91
C ARG A 92 -1.96 6.60 15.59
N HIS A 93 -1.84 6.09 14.37
CA HIS A 93 -0.60 5.59 13.80
C HIS A 93 -0.21 6.41 12.59
N LEU A 94 1.08 6.57 12.37
CA LEU A 94 1.67 7.14 11.18
C LEU A 94 2.60 6.12 10.56
N ALA A 95 2.57 6.01 9.25
CA ALA A 95 3.54 5.26 8.48
C ALA A 95 4.02 6.13 7.33
N THR A 96 5.30 6.01 7.04
CA THR A 96 5.98 6.63 5.92
C THR A 96 6.62 5.52 5.11
N VAL A 97 6.36 5.48 3.81
CA VAL A 97 6.88 4.48 2.88
C VAL A 97 7.62 5.17 1.76
N ARG A 98 8.77 4.61 1.40
CA ARG A 98 9.48 4.95 0.17
C ARG A 98 9.87 3.69 -0.60
N LEU A 99 9.42 3.61 -1.84
CA LEU A 99 9.78 2.56 -2.78
C LEU A 99 11.13 2.83 -3.43
N ARG A 100 11.78 1.77 -3.91
CA ARG A 100 13.02 1.90 -4.68
C ARG A 100 12.76 2.70 -5.96
N GLY A 101 13.61 3.68 -6.20
CA GLY A 101 13.53 4.56 -7.38
C GLY A 101 12.74 5.85 -7.13
N GLN A 102 12.05 5.97 -5.99
CA GLN A 102 11.42 7.23 -5.60
C GLN A 102 12.39 8.23 -5.00
N HIS A 103 12.10 9.49 -5.26
CA HIS A 103 12.80 10.64 -4.68
C HIS A 103 12.13 11.08 -3.37
N ARG A 104 10.79 10.99 -3.30
CA ARG A 104 10.00 11.40 -2.14
C ARG A 104 9.54 10.22 -1.31
N GLU A 105 9.24 10.52 -0.04
CA GLU A 105 8.61 9.59 0.89
C GLU A 105 7.13 9.95 1.02
N SER A 106 6.27 8.94 1.13
CA SER A 106 4.82 9.13 1.24
C SER A 106 4.36 8.75 2.63
N THR A 107 3.67 9.65 3.31
CA THR A 107 3.23 9.47 4.70
C THR A 107 1.71 9.42 4.77
N SER A 108 1.18 8.47 5.54
CA SER A 108 -0.24 8.37 5.85
C SER A 108 -0.46 8.12 7.34
N SER A 109 -1.64 8.49 7.82
CA SER A 109 -2.12 8.20 9.17
C SER A 109 -3.26 7.21 9.13
N GLY A 110 -3.46 6.45 10.20
CA GLY A 110 -4.62 5.57 10.35
C GLY A 110 -4.96 5.31 11.81
N SER A 111 -6.18 4.80 12.03
CA SER A 111 -6.66 4.38 13.36
C SER A 111 -5.97 3.10 13.87
N THR A 112 -5.35 2.33 12.96
CA THR A 112 -4.47 1.20 13.26
C THR A 112 -3.16 1.30 12.49
N PHE A 113 -2.13 0.60 12.94
CA PHE A 113 -0.86 0.49 12.23
C PHE A 113 -1.06 -0.02 10.80
N ALA A 114 -1.88 -1.06 10.62
CA ALA A 114 -2.14 -1.63 9.30
C ALA A 114 -2.75 -0.59 8.36
N LEU A 115 -3.75 0.18 8.80
CA LEU A 115 -4.37 1.22 7.98
C LEU A 115 -3.39 2.34 7.61
N ALA A 116 -2.59 2.82 8.57
CA ALA A 116 -1.56 3.82 8.29
C ALA A 116 -0.56 3.31 7.24
N LEU A 117 -0.09 2.06 7.38
CA LEU A 117 0.88 1.48 6.46
C LEU A 117 0.29 1.23 5.07
N ILE A 118 -0.96 0.76 4.98
CA ILE A 118 -1.66 0.59 3.70
C ILE A 118 -1.81 1.94 2.99
N GLY A 119 -2.27 2.97 3.71
CA GLY A 119 -2.41 4.30 3.14
C GLY A 119 -1.08 4.85 2.64
N ALA A 120 0.00 4.68 3.42
CA ALA A 120 1.33 5.16 3.04
C ALA A 120 1.88 4.41 1.82
N LEU A 121 1.69 3.08 1.76
CA LEU A 121 2.08 2.28 0.60
C LEU A 121 1.30 2.68 -0.65
N ALA A 122 -0.02 2.90 -0.52
CA ALA A 122 -0.87 3.31 -1.63
C ALA A 122 -0.49 4.70 -2.16
N LEU A 123 -0.30 5.69 -1.28
CA LEU A 123 0.23 7.01 -1.65
C LEU A 123 1.57 6.90 -2.35
N SER A 124 2.47 6.06 -1.83
CA SER A 124 3.77 5.83 -2.44
C SER A 124 3.64 5.32 -3.87
N MET A 125 2.72 4.39 -4.14
CA MET A 125 2.49 3.91 -5.51
C MET A 125 1.98 5.03 -6.45
N VAL A 126 1.07 5.89 -5.97
CA VAL A 126 0.53 7.03 -6.73
C VAL A 126 1.62 8.07 -6.99
N ASP A 127 2.37 8.46 -5.96
CA ASP A 127 3.46 9.43 -6.06
C ASP A 127 4.55 8.95 -7.02
N HIS A 128 4.88 7.66 -6.99
CA HIS A 128 5.88 7.12 -7.92
C HIS A 128 5.44 7.23 -9.37
N TYR A 129 4.16 7.00 -9.65
CA TYR A 129 3.61 7.14 -10.98
C TYR A 129 3.73 8.59 -11.48
N HIS A 130 3.42 9.56 -10.62
CA HIS A 130 3.57 10.98 -10.96
C HIS A 130 5.04 11.35 -11.21
N GLU A 131 5.97 10.90 -10.35
CA GLU A 131 7.41 11.12 -10.56
C GLU A 131 7.90 10.56 -11.91
N LEU A 132 7.44 9.36 -12.30
CA LEU A 132 7.81 8.75 -13.58
C LEU A 132 7.15 9.46 -14.78
N SER A 133 5.94 9.97 -14.61
CA SER A 133 5.20 10.68 -15.66
C SER A 133 5.80 12.06 -15.94
N ASP A 134 6.29 12.75 -14.90
CA ASP A 134 6.94 14.07 -15.03
C ASP A 134 8.36 13.99 -15.62
N ALA A 135 8.96 12.79 -15.62
CA ALA A 135 10.31 12.55 -16.14
C ALA A 135 10.37 12.20 -17.64
N LEU A 136 9.22 12.05 -18.30
CA LEU A 136 9.06 11.72 -19.72
C LEU A 136 8.70 12.94 -20.56
#